data_AF-A0A7S0LQ09-F1
#
_entry.id   AF-A0A7S0LQ09-F1
#
_cell.length_a   1.000
_cell.length_b   1.000
_cell.length_c   1.000
_cell.angle_alpha   90.00
_cell.angle_beta   90.00
_cell.angle_gamma   90.00
#
_symmetry.space_group_name_H-M   'P 1'
#
loop_
_entity.id
_entity.type
_entity.pdbx_description
1 polymer ?
#
loop_
_entity_poly.entity_id
_entity_poly.type
_entity_poly.pdbx_seq_one_letter_code
_entity_poly.pdbx_strand_id
1 'polypeptide(L)'
;KADPGGARTIGVLTKPDTIGEGNEEEVLQVVQGLRKPLKLGYLMVKNRSQKQIDEGLTLMEARELEKSFFSTHAQFSAADPSFFGVENLMSRLTGVLIARIQDGLPTMRKEISELKEKTIAELNEMGKPPPTDA
;
A
#
# COMPACT_ATOMS: atom_id res chain seq x y z
N LYS A 1 -11.66 7.50 -14.34
CA LYS A 1 -11.32 6.82 -13.06
C LYS A 1 -10.32 5.71 -13.38
N ALA A 2 -9.18 5.60 -12.66
CA ALA A 2 -8.06 4.76 -13.10
C ALA A 2 -8.16 3.26 -12.69
N ASP A 3 -8.88 2.91 -11.63
CA ASP A 3 -9.09 1.51 -11.20
C ASP A 3 -10.58 1.23 -10.94
N PRO A 4 -11.39 1.05 -12.00
CA PRO A 4 -12.83 0.85 -11.85
C PRO A 4 -13.21 -0.39 -11.02
N GLY A 5 -12.39 -1.43 -11.07
CA GLY A 5 -12.63 -2.70 -10.37
C GLY A 5 -11.97 -2.83 -9.00
N GLY A 6 -11.30 -1.79 -8.50
CA GLY A 6 -10.61 -1.82 -7.20
C GLY A 6 -9.56 -2.92 -7.09
N ALA A 7 -8.98 -3.35 -8.22
CA ALA A 7 -8.10 -4.52 -8.27
C ALA A 7 -6.69 -4.22 -7.76
N ARG A 8 -6.31 -2.94 -7.76
CA ARG A 8 -4.97 -2.45 -7.41
C ARG A 8 -5.02 -1.32 -6.39
N THR A 9 -6.12 -1.24 -5.63
CA THR A 9 -6.37 -0.20 -4.65
C THR A 9 -6.54 -0.81 -3.26
N ILE A 10 -5.81 -0.29 -2.29
CA ILE A 10 -5.98 -0.55 -0.85
C ILE A 10 -6.62 0.69 -0.24
N GLY A 11 -7.63 0.52 0.60
CA GLY A 11 -8.19 1.60 1.38
C GLY A 11 -7.50 1.70 2.75
N VAL A 12 -7.04 2.88 3.13
CA VAL A 12 -6.49 3.14 4.46
C VAL A 12 -7.31 4.22 5.12
N LEU A 13 -8.01 3.88 6.19
CA LEU A 13 -8.75 4.83 7.02
C LEU A 13 -7.82 5.33 8.12
N THR A 14 -7.92 6.61 8.41
CA THR A 14 -7.08 7.28 9.41
C THR A 14 -7.93 8.12 10.35
N LYS A 15 -7.34 8.53 11.47
CA LYS A 15 -7.99 9.34 12.52
C LYS A 15 -9.26 8.69 13.08
N PRO A 16 -9.20 7.42 13.50
CA PRO A 16 -10.37 6.73 14.07
C PRO A 16 -10.89 7.41 15.35
N ASP A 17 -10.06 8.20 16.01
CA ASP A 17 -10.38 9.03 17.17
C ASP A 17 -11.30 10.22 16.87
N THR A 18 -11.49 10.57 15.60
CA THR A 18 -12.36 11.69 15.18
C THR A 18 -13.71 11.21 14.64
N ILE A 19 -13.96 9.90 14.67
CA ILE A 19 -15.25 9.34 14.26
C ILE A 19 -16.29 9.78 15.29
N GLY A 20 -17.33 10.46 14.83
CA GLY A 20 -18.40 10.93 15.71
C GLY A 20 -19.19 9.74 16.27
N GLU A 21 -19.58 9.85 17.54
CA GLU A 21 -20.33 8.81 18.25
C GLU A 21 -21.54 8.32 17.43
N GLY A 22 -21.64 7.00 17.28
CA GLY A 22 -22.70 6.33 16.53
C GLY A 22 -22.38 6.06 15.06
N ASN A 23 -21.28 6.59 14.51
CA ASN A 23 -20.87 6.33 13.12
C ASN A 23 -19.83 5.22 12.98
N GLU A 24 -19.33 4.65 14.08
CA GLU A 24 -18.25 3.67 14.05
C GLU A 24 -18.69 2.35 13.41
N GLU A 25 -19.98 1.99 13.54
CA GLU A 25 -20.54 0.80 12.88
C GLU A 25 -20.51 0.97 11.35
N GLU A 26 -20.85 2.15 10.83
CA GLU A 26 -20.75 2.44 9.41
C GLU A 26 -19.29 2.37 8.93
N VAL A 27 -18.37 2.92 9.71
CA VAL A 27 -16.93 2.85 9.41
C VAL A 27 -16.44 1.41 9.41
N LEU A 28 -16.90 0.58 10.35
CA LEU A 28 -16.57 -0.85 10.37
C LEU A 28 -17.09 -1.57 9.12
N GLN A 29 -18.29 -1.26 8.64
CA GLN A 29 -18.80 -1.81 7.38
C GLN A 29 -17.92 -1.44 6.18
N VAL A 30 -17.32 -0.25 6.18
CA VAL A 30 -16.35 0.15 5.15
C VAL A 30 -15.07 -0.67 5.26
N VAL A 31 -14.53 -0.81 6.47
CA VAL A 31 -13.28 -1.56 6.74
C VAL A 31 -13.43 -3.05 6.39
N GLN A 32 -14.60 -3.62 6.65
CA GLN A 32 -14.94 -4.99 6.27
C GLN A 32 -15.23 -5.14 4.75
N GLY A 33 -15.25 -4.05 4.00
CA GLY A 33 -15.49 -4.06 2.55
C GLY A 33 -16.95 -4.27 2.15
N LEU A 34 -17.91 -4.16 3.09
CA LEU A 34 -19.34 -4.38 2.86
C LEU A 34 -20.00 -3.25 2.07
N ARG A 35 -19.55 -2.00 2.29
CA ARG A 35 -20.09 -0.81 1.61
C ARG A 35 -19.49 -0.57 0.22
N LYS A 36 -18.17 -0.73 0.11
CA LYS A 36 -17.41 -0.47 -1.11
C LYS A 36 -16.27 -1.48 -1.21
N PRO A 37 -16.45 -2.60 -1.92
CA PRO A 37 -15.45 -3.66 -1.93
C PRO A 37 -14.19 -3.23 -2.70
N LEU A 38 -13.02 -3.53 -2.13
CA LEU A 38 -11.71 -3.44 -2.79
C LEU A 38 -11.06 -4.82 -2.75
N LYS A 39 -10.43 -5.26 -3.86
CA LYS A 39 -9.80 -6.59 -3.89
C LYS A 39 -8.64 -6.72 -2.92
N LEU A 40 -7.92 -5.62 -2.69
CA LEU A 40 -6.85 -5.56 -1.70
C LEU A 40 -7.34 -5.10 -0.33
N GLY A 41 -8.65 -4.96 -0.15
CA GLY A 41 -9.33 -4.64 1.11
C GLY A 41 -9.00 -3.27 1.70
N TYR A 42 -9.40 -3.13 2.96
CA TYR A 42 -9.20 -1.94 3.78
C TYR A 42 -8.39 -2.26 5.03
N LEU A 43 -7.74 -1.23 5.58
CA LEU A 43 -7.21 -1.20 6.94
C LEU A 43 -7.54 0.15 7.58
N MET A 44 -7.50 0.19 8.90
CA MET A 44 -7.63 1.42 9.68
C MET A 44 -6.45 1.59 10.64
N VAL A 45 -5.88 2.79 10.66
CA VAL A 45 -4.69 3.12 11.45
C VAL A 45 -4.90 4.38 12.27
N LYS A 46 -4.29 4.42 13.45
CA LYS A 46 -4.25 5.61 14.31
C LYS A 46 -2.84 6.18 14.31
N ASN A 47 -2.71 7.34 13.71
CA ASN A 47 -1.44 8.07 13.68
C ASN A 47 -1.35 9.07 14.85
N ARG A 48 -0.15 9.63 15.05
CA ARG A 48 0.06 10.72 16.00
C ARG A 48 -0.79 11.94 15.59
N SER A 49 -1.45 12.54 16.57
CA SER A 49 -2.07 13.86 16.41
C SER A 49 -1.00 14.95 16.38
N GLN A 50 -1.36 16.15 15.92
CA GLN A 50 -0.43 17.29 15.91
C GLN A 50 0.12 17.58 17.31
N LYS A 51 -0.75 17.54 18.33
CA LYS A 51 -0.36 17.71 19.73
C LYS A 51 0.69 16.66 20.17
N GLN A 52 0.49 15.40 19.82
CA GLN A 52 1.46 14.33 20.17
C GLN A 52 2.80 14.51 19.45
N ILE A 53 2.80 15.09 18.25
CA ILE A 53 4.03 15.45 17.54
C ILE A 53 4.76 16.56 18.30
N ASP A 54 4.03 17.61 18.71
CA ASP A 54 4.59 18.75 19.44
C ASP A 54 5.12 18.34 20.82
N GLU A 55 4.51 17.34 21.46
CA GLU A 55 4.94 16.73 22.73
C GLU A 55 6.11 15.74 22.58
N GLY A 56 6.58 15.49 21.35
CA GLY A 56 7.75 14.63 21.11
C GLY A 56 7.46 13.13 21.20
N LEU A 57 6.20 12.71 21.10
CA LEU A 57 5.82 11.30 21.19
C LEU A 57 6.49 10.46 20.08
N THR A 58 7.20 9.42 20.49
CA THR A 58 7.98 8.58 19.58
C THR A 58 7.07 7.70 18.73
N LEU A 59 7.62 7.18 17.62
CA LEU A 59 6.89 6.26 16.76
C LEU A 59 6.56 4.93 17.47
N MET A 60 7.43 4.48 18.37
CA MET A 60 7.23 3.25 19.13
C MET A 60 6.07 3.42 20.12
N GLU A 61 6.05 4.53 20.87
CA GLU A 61 4.94 4.86 21.76
C GLU A 61 3.63 5.04 21.00
N ALA A 62 3.68 5.64 19.80
CA ALA A 62 2.50 5.79 18.95
C ALA A 62 1.88 4.44 18.56
N ARG A 63 2.72 3.43 18.27
CA ARG A 63 2.27 2.08 17.93
C ARG A 63 1.63 1.38 19.13
N GLU A 64 2.18 1.54 20.33
CA GLU A 64 1.57 1.00 21.55
C GLU A 64 0.23 1.67 21.85
N LEU A 65 0.13 3.00 21.69
CA LEU A 65 -1.13 3.73 21.83
C LEU A 65 -2.16 3.33 20.78
N GLU A 66 -1.73 3.07 19.54
CA GLU A 66 -2.60 2.54 18.48
C GLU A 66 -3.17 1.17 18.87
N LYS A 67 -2.30 0.25 19.30
CA LYS A 67 -2.69 -1.09 19.73
C LYS A 67 -3.65 -1.06 20.91
N SER A 68 -3.36 -0.21 21.90
CA SER A 68 -4.23 0.01 23.06
C SER A 68 -5.57 0.63 22.65
N PHE A 69 -5.59 1.59 21.72
CA PHE A 69 -6.82 2.18 21.25
C PHE A 69 -7.74 1.16 20.59
N PHE A 70 -7.24 0.37 19.64
CA PHE A 70 -8.07 -0.61 18.94
C PHE A 70 -8.51 -1.79 19.83
N SER A 71 -7.72 -2.17 20.84
CA SER A 71 -8.10 -3.25 21.77
C SER A 71 -9.09 -2.83 22.86
N THR A 72 -9.18 -1.53 23.18
CA THR A 72 -10.05 -1.03 24.25
C THR A 72 -11.33 -0.36 23.73
N HIS A 73 -11.34 0.10 22.48
CA HIS A 73 -12.50 0.77 21.90
C HIS A 73 -13.68 -0.19 21.73
N ALA A 74 -14.86 0.18 22.23
CA ALA A 74 -16.02 -0.72 22.34
C ALA A 74 -16.39 -1.43 21.01
N GLN A 75 -16.49 -0.69 19.91
CA GLN A 75 -16.83 -1.28 18.60
C GLN A 75 -15.64 -1.89 17.87
N PHE A 76 -14.45 -1.26 17.89
CA PHE A 76 -13.31 -1.76 17.12
C PHE A 76 -12.67 -3.02 17.73
N SER A 77 -12.71 -3.16 19.05
CA SER A 77 -12.17 -4.33 19.75
C SER A 77 -12.95 -5.62 19.45
N ALA A 78 -14.23 -5.51 19.07
CA ALA A 78 -15.07 -6.63 18.68
C ALA A 78 -14.83 -7.10 17.23
N ALA A 79 -14.16 -6.30 16.41
CA ALA A 79 -13.84 -6.63 15.03
C ALA A 79 -12.51 -7.37 14.89
N ASP A 80 -12.28 -8.02 13.74
CA ASP A 80 -11.05 -8.76 13.48
C ASP A 80 -9.81 -7.84 13.57
N PRO A 81 -8.84 -8.15 14.45
CA PRO A 81 -7.64 -7.34 14.64
C PRO A 81 -6.81 -7.12 13.36
N SER A 82 -6.90 -8.01 12.37
CA SER A 82 -6.16 -7.91 11.11
C SER A 82 -6.52 -6.68 10.27
N PHE A 83 -7.68 -6.06 10.54
CA PHE A 83 -8.08 -4.82 9.89
C PHE A 83 -7.43 -3.57 10.48
N PHE A 84 -6.80 -3.67 11.65
CA PHE A 84 -6.31 -2.51 12.38
C PHE A 84 -4.80 -2.51 12.51
N GLY A 85 -4.25 -1.30 12.59
CA GLY A 85 -2.87 -1.09 13.00
C GLY A 85 -1.85 -1.01 11.87
N VAL A 86 -0.77 -0.28 12.14
CA VAL A 86 0.32 -0.04 11.19
C VAL A 86 1.06 -1.32 10.85
N GLU A 87 1.21 -2.27 11.79
CA GLU A 87 1.90 -3.54 11.55
C GLU A 87 1.20 -4.38 10.47
N ASN A 88 -0.13 -4.50 10.58
CA ASN A 88 -0.94 -5.21 9.58
C ASN A 88 -0.91 -4.48 8.24
N LEU A 89 -0.93 -3.14 8.25
CA LEU A 89 -0.79 -2.34 7.03
C LEU A 89 0.56 -2.61 6.35
N MET A 90 1.67 -2.60 7.09
CA MET A 90 3.00 -2.88 6.54
C MET A 90 3.11 -4.29 5.98
N SER A 91 2.60 -5.29 6.70
CA SER A 91 2.59 -6.68 6.23
C SER A 91 1.84 -6.81 4.90
N ARG A 92 0.65 -6.20 4.81
CA ARG A 92 -0.17 -6.26 3.60
C ARG A 92 0.45 -5.50 2.43
N LEU A 93 1.00 -4.31 2.66
CA LEU A 93 1.70 -3.54 1.63
C LEU A 93 2.92 -4.30 1.11
N THR A 94 3.68 -4.94 2.00
CA THR A 94 4.82 -5.79 1.62
C THR A 94 4.38 -6.94 0.73
N GLY A 95 3.33 -7.67 1.12
CA GLY A 95 2.80 -8.77 0.31
C GLY A 95 2.32 -8.32 -1.07
N VAL A 96 1.61 -7.19 -1.15
CA VAL A 96 1.15 -6.62 -2.42
C VAL A 96 2.32 -6.19 -3.30
N LEU A 97 3.35 -5.56 -2.73
CA LEU A 97 4.54 -5.15 -3.47
C LEU A 97 5.29 -6.36 -4.04
N ILE A 98 5.51 -7.38 -3.23
CA ILE A 98 6.21 -8.61 -3.66
C ILE A 98 5.46 -9.28 -4.80
N ALA A 99 4.15 -9.49 -4.65
CA ALA A 99 3.33 -10.09 -5.69
C ALA A 99 3.40 -9.27 -6.99
N ARG A 100 3.33 -7.94 -6.90
CA ARG A 100 3.45 -7.06 -8.08
C ARG A 100 4.79 -7.13 -8.77
N ILE A 101 5.88 -7.23 -8.01
CA ILE A 101 7.22 -7.42 -8.57
C ILE A 101 7.28 -8.76 -9.30
N GLN A 102 6.83 -9.84 -8.67
CA GLN A 102 6.81 -11.18 -9.26
C GLN A 102 6.00 -11.24 -10.56
N ASP A 103 4.83 -10.60 -10.60
CA ASP A 103 4.00 -10.52 -11.80
C ASP A 103 4.66 -9.70 -12.93
N GLY A 104 5.42 -8.64 -12.58
CA GLY A 104 6.02 -7.72 -13.54
C GLY A 104 7.34 -8.21 -14.14
N LEU A 105 8.13 -8.98 -13.38
CA LEU A 105 9.48 -9.40 -13.78
C LEU A 105 9.55 -10.15 -15.11
N PRO A 106 8.67 -11.13 -15.43
CA PRO A 106 8.71 -11.84 -16.71
C PRO A 106 8.50 -10.89 -17.89
N THR A 107 7.54 -9.97 -17.78
CA THR A 107 7.22 -8.99 -18.83
C THR A 107 8.37 -8.02 -19.02
N MET A 108 8.93 -7.46 -17.94
CA MET A 108 10.09 -6.57 -18.00
C MET A 108 11.30 -7.26 -18.65
N ARG A 109 11.57 -8.52 -18.32
CA ARG A 109 12.66 -9.29 -18.94
C ARG A 109 12.45 -9.46 -20.44
N LYS A 110 11.22 -9.73 -20.86
CA LYS A 110 10.85 -9.84 -22.27
C LYS A 110 11.07 -8.50 -22.99
N GLU A 111 10.55 -7.41 -22.45
CA GLU A 111 10.70 -6.06 -23.02
C GLU A 111 12.17 -5.65 -23.16
N ILE A 112 13.00 -5.92 -22.14
CA ILE A 112 14.45 -5.66 -22.20
C ILE A 112 15.12 -6.47 -23.31
N SER A 113 14.72 -7.72 -23.49
CA SER A 113 15.30 -8.60 -24.51
C SER A 113 14.91 -8.13 -25.92
N GLU A 114 13.64 -7.78 -26.13
CA GLU A 114 13.14 -7.23 -27.39
C GLU A 114 13.79 -5.88 -27.72
N LEU A 115 13.94 -5.00 -26.73
CA LEU A 115 14.61 -3.72 -26.91
C LEU A 115 16.09 -3.92 -27.29
N LYS A 116 16.79 -4.85 -26.63
CA LYS A 116 18.17 -5.20 -26.95
C LYS A 116 18.30 -5.70 -28.39
N GLU A 117 17.44 -6.63 -28.82
CA GLU A 117 17.47 -7.17 -30.18
C GLU A 117 17.24 -6.08 -31.21
N LYS A 118 16.26 -5.20 -30.97
CA LYS A 118 15.98 -4.04 -31.81
C LYS A 118 17.20 -3.11 -31.91
N THR A 119 17.81 -2.73 -30.79
CA THR A 119 19.00 -1.87 -30.78
C THR A 119 20.19 -2.51 -31.49
N ILE A 120 20.38 -3.83 -31.37
CA ILE A 120 21.44 -4.55 -32.10
C ILE A 120 21.16 -4.53 -33.62
N ALA A 121 19.90 -4.75 -34.03
CA ALA A 121 19.53 -4.68 -35.44
C ALA A 121 19.78 -3.28 -36.02
N GLU A 122 19.34 -2.23 -35.31
CA GLU A 122 19.59 -0.83 -35.67
C GLU A 122 21.10 -0.52 -35.75
N LEU A 123 21.90 -1.01 -34.80
CA LEU A 123 23.35 -0.82 -34.81
C LEU A 123 24.00 -1.51 -36.03
N ASN A 124 23.55 -2.71 -36.40
CA ASN A 124 24.08 -3.43 -37.55
C ASN A 124 23.75 -2.74 -38.88
N GLU A 125 22.58 -2.10 -38.98
CA GLU A 125 22.19 -1.31 -40.16
C GLU A 125 23.07 -0.06 -40.36
N MET A 126 23.60 0.51 -39.28
CA MET A 126 24.49 1.68 -39.35
C MET A 126 25.88 1.39 -39.92
N GLY A 127 26.22 0.10 -40.13
CA GLY A 127 27.47 -0.31 -40.75
C GLY A 127 28.67 -0.33 -39.80
N LYS A 128 29.88 -0.33 -40.36
CA LYS A 128 31.11 -0.43 -39.56
C LYS A 128 31.35 0.87 -38.78
N PRO A 129 31.87 0.79 -37.55
CA PRO A 129 32.29 1.97 -36.84
C PRO A 129 33.33 2.73 -37.67
N PRO A 130 33.33 4.08 -37.62
CA PRO A 130 34.40 4.86 -38.22
C PRO A 130 35.76 4.37 -37.67
N PRO A 131 36.82 4.38 -38.49
CA PRO A 131 38.13 3.95 -38.04
C PRO A 131 38.52 4.76 -36.81
N THR A 132 38.82 4.07 -35.71
CA THR A 132 39.50 4.68 -34.57
C THR A 132 40.91 5.03 -35.03
N ASP A 133 41.16 6.32 -35.24
CA ASP A 133 42.48 6.85 -35.58
C ASP A 133 43.54 6.44 -34.54
N ALA A 134 44.76 6.29 -35.04
CA ALA A 134 46.01 5.93 -34.34
C ALA A 134 46.52 7.02 -33.39
#